data_AF-A0A7I7SYQ1-F1
#
_entry.id   AF-A0A7I7SYQ1-F1
#
_cell.length_a   1.000
_cell.length_b   1.000
_cell.length_c   1.000
_cell.angle_alpha   90.00
_cell.angle_beta   90.00
_cell.angle_gamma   90.00
#
_symmetry.space_group_name_H-M   'P 1'
#
loop_
_entity.id
_entity.type
_entity.pdbx_description
1 polymer ?
#
loop_
_entity_poly.entity_id
_entity_poly.type
_entity_poly.pdbx_seq_one_letter_code
_entity_poly.pdbx_strand_id
1 'polypeptide(L)'
;MDRWQYLIVLGACLLITAPLEIFGSGVYRQPVRLLLSVGPVALVFVAWDAIAIAGHVWTYNPRYISGIDVGFSIPLEELLFFIAIPVCGLLTYSAVSAILAMPRGRR
;
A
#
# COMPACT_ATOMS: atom_id res chain seq x y z
N MET A 1 12.73 -15.57 -12.83
CA MET A 1 12.88 -14.66 -11.67
C MET A 1 11.83 -13.54 -11.68
N ASP A 2 11.04 -13.41 -12.74
CA ASP A 2 10.09 -12.30 -12.93
C ASP A 2 8.86 -12.35 -12.03
N ARG A 3 8.55 -13.55 -11.54
CA ARG A 3 7.38 -13.86 -10.70
C ARG A 3 7.35 -13.19 -9.33
N TRP A 4 8.47 -12.61 -8.91
CA TRP A 4 8.63 -11.92 -7.63
C TRP A 4 8.78 -10.41 -7.78
N GLN A 5 8.86 -9.89 -9.01
CA GLN A 5 9.16 -8.47 -9.24
C GLN A 5 8.12 -7.57 -8.58
N TYR A 6 6.83 -7.93 -8.66
CA TYR A 6 5.78 -7.11 -8.06
C TYR A 6 5.90 -7.08 -6.53
N LEU A 7 6.12 -8.24 -5.89
CA LEU A 7 6.37 -8.34 -4.45
C LEU A 7 7.64 -7.59 -4.03
N ILE A 8 8.71 -7.67 -4.83
CA ILE A 8 9.96 -6.96 -4.58
C ILE A 8 9.74 -5.45 -4.64
N VAL A 9 8.99 -4.95 -5.63
CA VAL A 9 8.68 -3.52 -5.76
C VAL A 9 7.85 -3.05 -4.57
N LEU A 10 6.80 -3.79 -4.18
CA LEU A 10 5.99 -3.45 -3.01
C LEU A 10 6.83 -3.43 -1.73
N GLY A 11 7.68 -4.45 -1.53
CA GLY A 11 8.62 -4.51 -0.42
C GLY A 11 9.61 -3.33 -0.44
N ALA A 12 10.15 -2.98 -1.61
CA ALA A 12 11.05 -1.85 -1.76
C ALA A 12 10.37 -0.52 -1.44
N CYS A 13 9.12 -0.30 -1.88
CA CYS A 13 8.34 0.89 -1.53
C CYS A 13 8.18 1.03 0.00
N LEU A 14 7.82 -0.06 0.68
CA LEU A 14 7.71 -0.07 2.14
C LEU A 14 9.06 0.16 2.82
N LEU A 15 10.12 -0.47 2.35
CA LEU A 15 11.47 -0.31 2.91
C LEU A 15 12.00 1.11 2.76
N ILE A 16 11.76 1.75 1.61
CA ILE A 16 12.19 3.13 1.33
C ILE A 16 11.37 4.13 2.17
N THR A 17 10.09 3.85 2.42
CA THR A 17 9.21 4.75 3.19
C THR A 17 9.24 4.49 4.69
N ALA A 18 9.68 3.32 5.17
CA ALA A 18 9.76 2.99 6.58
C ALA A 18 10.59 4.00 7.42
N PRO A 19 11.76 4.50 6.98
CA PRO A 19 12.51 5.53 7.71
C PRO A 19 11.74 6.84 7.92
N LEU A 20 10.72 7.14 7.09
CA LEU A 20 9.90 8.34 7.25
C LEU A 20 9.10 8.32 8.55
N GLU A 21 8.87 7.14 9.12
CA GLU A 21 8.18 7.02 10.41
C GLU A 21 8.89 7.79 11.53
N ILE A 22 10.21 7.95 11.46
CA ILE A 22 11.02 8.64 12.49
C ILE A 22 10.62 10.12 12.63
N PHE A 23 10.14 10.74 11.55
CA PHE A 23 9.79 12.16 11.54
C PHE A 23 8.35 12.41 12.02
N GLY A 24 7.45 11.43 11.89
CA GLY A 24 6.02 11.58 12.14
C GLY A 24 5.57 11.13 13.53
N SER A 25 4.24 11.16 13.76
CA SER A 25 3.61 10.69 15.01
C SER A 25 3.51 9.15 15.12
N GLY A 26 4.09 8.41 14.17
CA GLY A 26 4.11 6.95 14.12
C GLY A 26 2.85 6.38 13.48
N VAL A 27 2.99 5.90 12.23
CA VAL A 27 1.91 5.26 11.45
C VAL A 27 1.81 3.77 11.82
N TYR A 28 2.94 3.06 11.91
CA TYR A 28 2.97 1.66 12.36
C TYR A 28 2.69 1.54 13.86
N ARG A 29 2.91 2.61 14.62
CA ARG A 29 2.56 2.69 16.05
C ARG A 29 1.06 2.75 16.32
N GLN A 30 0.22 2.96 15.29
CA GLN A 30 -1.23 3.13 15.42
C GLN A 30 -2.00 2.13 14.54
N PRO A 31 -1.85 0.81 14.75
CA PRO A 31 -2.37 -0.22 13.84
C PRO A 31 -3.89 -0.19 13.69
N VAL A 32 -4.63 0.16 14.75
CA VAL A 32 -6.10 0.26 14.70
C VAL A 32 -6.55 1.41 13.80
N ARG A 33 -5.91 2.58 13.90
CA ARG A 33 -6.23 3.74 13.06
C ARG A 33 -5.83 3.50 11.62
N LEU A 34 -4.67 2.88 11.42
CA LEU A 34 -4.22 2.42 10.10
C LEU A 34 -5.28 1.52 9.46
N LEU A 35 -5.73 0.50 10.17
CA LEU A 35 -6.72 -0.46 9.65
C LEU A 35 -8.08 0.18 9.41
N LEU A 36 -8.54 1.10 10.28
CA LEU A 36 -9.79 1.83 10.05
C LEU A 36 -9.70 2.84 8.91
N SER A 37 -8.52 3.36 8.60
CA SER A 37 -8.31 4.30 7.49
C SER A 37 -8.13 3.59 6.14
N VAL A 38 -7.31 2.54 6.11
CA VAL A 38 -6.97 1.79 4.88
C VAL A 38 -8.02 0.73 4.58
N GLY A 39 -8.56 0.05 5.60
CA GLY A 39 -9.46 -1.09 5.44
C GLY A 39 -10.70 -0.84 4.59
N PRO A 40 -11.51 0.22 4.85
CA PRO A 40 -12.69 0.51 4.05
C PRO A 40 -12.37 0.79 2.58
N VAL A 41 -11.28 1.54 2.35
CA VAL A 41 -10.84 1.90 1.00
C VAL A 41 -10.32 0.68 0.25
N ALA A 42 -9.46 -0.11 0.90
CA ALA A 42 -8.94 -1.36 0.34
C ALA A 42 -10.07 -2.34 0.02
N LEU A 43 -11.10 -2.46 0.88
CA LEU A 43 -12.24 -3.33 0.62
C LEU A 43 -13.02 -2.92 -0.64
N VAL A 44 -13.30 -1.61 -0.80
CA VAL A 44 -14.00 -1.10 -1.98
C VAL A 44 -13.20 -1.37 -3.24
N PHE A 45 -11.88 -1.11 -3.22
CA PHE A 45 -11.04 -1.33 -4.38
C PHE A 45 -10.86 -2.82 -4.71
N VAL A 46 -10.68 -3.69 -3.72
CA VAL A 46 -10.62 -5.15 -3.94
C VAL A 46 -11.91 -5.67 -4.55
N ALA A 47 -13.07 -5.21 -4.04
CA ALA A 47 -14.36 -5.61 -4.60
C ALA A 47 -14.56 -5.11 -6.04
N TRP A 48 -14.19 -3.85 -6.30
CA TRP A 48 -14.24 -3.29 -7.65
C TRP A 48 -13.31 -4.05 -8.61
N ASP A 49 -12.13 -4.39 -8.13
CA ASP A 49 -11.14 -5.11 -8.91
C ASP A 49 -11.62 -6.52 -9.28
N ALA A 50 -12.20 -7.23 -8.32
CA ALA A 50 -12.86 -8.52 -8.54
C ALA A 50 -13.90 -8.46 -9.66
N ILE A 51 -14.73 -7.41 -9.66
CA ILE A 51 -15.76 -7.19 -10.68
C ILE A 51 -15.12 -6.92 -12.04
N ALA A 52 -14.07 -6.11 -12.09
CA ALA A 52 -13.40 -5.76 -13.34
C ALA A 52 -12.70 -6.97 -13.99
N ILE A 53 -12.09 -7.84 -13.18
CA ILE A 53 -11.50 -9.12 -13.62
C ILE A 53 -12.59 -10.07 -14.12
N ALA A 54 -13.68 -10.22 -13.36
CA ALA A 54 -14.81 -11.06 -13.73
C ALA A 54 -15.50 -10.58 -15.02
N GLY A 55 -15.54 -9.26 -15.23
CA GLY A 55 -16.05 -8.63 -16.46
C GLY A 55 -15.08 -8.70 -17.64
N HIS A 56 -13.91 -9.32 -17.50
CA HIS A 56 -12.83 -9.34 -18.50
C HIS A 56 -12.42 -7.95 -19.00
N VAL A 57 -12.67 -6.91 -18.19
CA VAL A 57 -12.28 -5.52 -18.50
C VAL A 57 -10.76 -5.43 -18.54
N TRP A 58 -10.09 -6.19 -17.67
CA TRP A 58 -8.64 -6.33 -17.67
C TRP A 58 -8.21 -7.67 -17.07
N THR A 59 -6.96 -8.08 -17.35
CA THR A 59 -6.40 -9.35 -16.90
C THR A 59 -4.95 -9.17 -16.45
N TYR A 60 -4.50 -10.01 -15.53
CA TYR A 60 -3.13 -10.04 -15.05
C TYR A 60 -2.23 -10.87 -15.94
N ASN A 61 -0.97 -10.46 -16.04
CA ASN A 61 0.03 -11.29 -16.69
C ASN A 61 0.58 -12.33 -15.70
N PRO A 62 0.30 -13.63 -15.88
CA PRO A 62 0.71 -14.70 -14.96
C PRO A 62 2.24 -14.83 -14.80
N ARG A 63 3.02 -14.17 -15.66
CA ARG A 63 4.49 -14.15 -15.59
C ARG A 63 5.03 -13.36 -14.39
N TYR A 64 4.30 -12.35 -13.91
CA TYR A 64 4.78 -11.40 -12.89
C TYR A 64 4.11 -11.54 -11.52
N ILE A 65 3.07 -12.38 -11.42
CA ILE A 65 2.34 -12.68 -10.18
C ILE A 65 2.78 -14.03 -9.62
N SER A 66 2.85 -14.18 -8.30
CA SER A 66 3.34 -15.39 -7.64
C SER A 66 2.55 -16.66 -7.97
N GLY A 67 1.30 -16.50 -8.41
CA GLY A 67 0.33 -17.57 -8.67
C GLY A 67 -0.51 -17.92 -7.45
N ILE A 68 -0.48 -17.09 -6.40
CA ILE A 68 -1.32 -17.22 -5.21
C ILE A 68 -2.53 -16.31 -5.39
N ASP A 69 -3.70 -16.93 -5.56
CA ASP A 69 -4.97 -16.22 -5.67
C ASP A 69 -5.67 -16.13 -4.31
N VAL A 70 -6.13 -14.93 -3.96
CA VAL A 70 -6.84 -14.65 -2.71
C VAL A 70 -8.34 -14.53 -3.00
N GLY A 71 -8.95 -15.63 -3.46
CA GLY A 71 -10.37 -15.67 -3.83
C GLY A 71 -10.72 -14.79 -5.04
N PHE A 72 -11.82 -15.13 -5.73
CA PHE A 72 -12.29 -14.40 -6.94
C PHE A 72 -11.22 -14.19 -8.04
N SER A 73 -10.15 -14.99 -8.07
CA SER A 73 -9.01 -14.88 -9.00
C SER A 73 -8.18 -13.58 -8.84
N ILE A 74 -8.18 -12.98 -7.64
CA ILE A 74 -7.37 -11.78 -7.36
C ILE A 74 -5.98 -12.22 -6.88
N PRO A 75 -4.88 -11.76 -7.53
CA PRO A 75 -3.53 -12.07 -7.08
C PRO A 75 -3.25 -11.50 -5.68
N LEU A 76 -2.48 -12.23 -4.88
CA LEU A 76 -2.02 -11.75 -3.56
C LEU A 76 -1.30 -10.39 -3.64
N GLU A 77 -0.55 -10.17 -4.71
CA GLU A 77 0.16 -8.93 -4.98
C GLU A 77 -0.76 -7.71 -5.00
N GLU A 78 -1.97 -7.86 -5.52
CA GLU A 78 -2.95 -6.77 -5.63
C GLU A 78 -3.57 -6.44 -4.29
N LEU A 79 -3.89 -7.47 -3.49
CA LEU A 79 -4.30 -7.25 -2.11
C LEU A 79 -3.21 -6.51 -1.32
N LEU A 80 -1.94 -6.91 -1.51
CA LEU A 80 -0.80 -6.22 -0.89
C LEU A 80 -0.62 -4.81 -1.44
N PHE A 81 -0.89 -4.56 -2.71
CA PHE A 81 -0.84 -3.23 -3.32
C PHE A 81 -1.84 -2.27 -2.66
N PHE A 82 -3.10 -2.69 -2.48
CA PHE A 82 -4.15 -1.89 -1.82
C PHE A 82 -3.86 -1.59 -0.34
N ILE A 83 -2.90 -2.29 0.27
CA ILE A 83 -2.46 -2.02 1.64
C ILE A 83 -1.17 -1.19 1.61
N ALA A 84 -0.15 -1.67 0.90
CA ALA A 84 1.19 -1.09 0.91
C ALA A 84 1.21 0.34 0.39
N ILE A 85 0.48 0.66 -0.69
CA ILE A 85 0.49 2.00 -1.29
C ILE A 85 -0.17 3.03 -0.36
N PRO A 86 -1.37 2.81 0.19
CA PRO A 86 -1.92 3.73 1.19
C PRO A 86 -1.03 3.89 2.43
N VAL A 87 -0.38 2.82 2.89
CA VAL A 87 0.57 2.88 4.01
C VAL A 87 1.77 3.78 3.67
N CYS A 88 2.38 3.62 2.48
CA CYS A 88 3.44 4.50 1.99
C CYS A 88 2.99 5.97 1.93
N GLY A 89 1.75 6.20 1.48
CA GLY A 89 1.14 7.52 1.42
C GLY A 89 0.97 8.16 2.80
N LEU A 90 0.45 7.39 3.78
CA LEU A 90 0.29 7.86 5.16
C LEU A 90 1.63 8.16 5.84
N LEU A 91 2.65 7.33 5.63
CA LEU A 91 4.01 7.56 6.14
C LEU A 91 4.57 8.88 5.60
N THR A 92 4.44 9.08 4.29
CA THR A 92 4.89 10.31 3.61
C THR A 92 4.13 11.52 4.13
N TYR A 93 2.81 11.44 4.22
CA TYR A 93 1.98 12.53 4.72
C TYR A 93 2.32 12.90 6.17
N SER A 94 2.51 11.89 7.03
CA SER A 94 2.89 12.09 8.43
C SER A 94 4.25 12.78 8.55
N ALA A 95 5.25 12.32 7.81
CA ALA A 95 6.59 12.90 7.81
C ALA A 95 6.61 14.34 7.30
N VAL A 96 5.97 14.61 6.16
CA VAL A 96 5.87 15.96 5.58
C VAL A 96 5.13 16.90 6.54
N SER A 97 4.02 16.45 7.13
CA SER A 97 3.26 17.24 8.10
C SER A 97 4.09 17.59 9.32
N ALA A 98 4.88 16.65 9.84
CA ALA A 98 5.76 16.91 10.99
C ALA A 98 6.90 17.87 10.66
N ILE A 99 7.52 17.72 9.48
CA ILE A 99 8.56 18.65 9.00
C ILE A 99 8.00 20.06 8.81
N LEU A 100 6.79 20.20 8.25
CA LEU A 100 6.13 21.50 8.08
C LEU A 100 5.67 22.12 9.40
N ALA A 101 5.29 21.30 10.38
CA ALA A 101 4.88 21.74 11.72
C ALA A 101 6.08 22.10 12.61
N MET A 102 7.31 21.73 12.25
CA MET A 102 8.49 22.26 12.92
C MET A 102 8.46 23.79 12.79
N PRO A 103 8.53 24.53 13.91
CA PRO A 103 8.65 25.97 13.84
C PRO A 103 9.85 26.27 12.96
N ARG A 104 9.63 26.98 11.84
CA ARG A 104 10.73 27.61 11.10
C ARG A 104 11.43 28.50 12.11
N GLY A 105 12.51 27.98 12.70
CA GLY A 105 13.27 28.69 13.69
C GLY A 105 13.72 30.00 13.08
N ARG A 106 13.16 31.10 13.60
CA ARG A 106 13.77 32.44 13.71
C ARG A 106 14.91 32.70 12.72
N ARG A 107 14.59 33.37 11.62
CA ARG A 107 15.45 34.44 11.13
C ARG A 107 14.66 35.73 11.24
#